data_AF-A0A7I8J1G4-F1
#
_entry.id   AF-A0A7I8J1G4-F1
#
_cell.length_a   1.000
_cell.length_b   1.000
_cell.length_c   1.000
_cell.angle_alpha   90.00
_cell.angle_beta   90.00
_cell.angle_gamma   90.00
#
_symmetry.space_group_name_H-M   'P 1'
#
loop_
_entity.id
_entity.type
_entity.pdbx_description
1 polymer ?
#
loop_
_entity_poly.entity_id
_entity_poly.type
_entity_poly.pdbx_seq_one_letter_code
_entity_poly.pdbx_strand_id
1 'polypeptide(L)'
;MIPEIRRTCLYLPAARAIWKNLYQTYSRARDETERDRTYEYLVRLNSEYDQVRIQILGREKLPPLNEVISLVRGEESRRNLMLGSQNVENLTFMA
;
A
#
# COMPACT_ATOMS: atom_id res chain seq x y z
N MET A 1 26.73 30.29 2.82
CA MET A 1 27.52 30.24 4.07
C MET A 1 27.62 28.78 4.49
N ILE A 2 28.81 28.19 4.44
CA ILE A 2 29.04 26.79 4.81
C ILE A 2 29.41 26.77 6.29
N PRO A 3 28.78 25.94 7.16
CA PRO A 3 29.10 25.93 8.58
C PRO A 3 30.47 25.27 8.83
N GLU A 4 31.38 25.95 9.52
CA GLU A 4 32.65 25.36 9.97
C GLU A 4 32.42 24.33 11.07
N ILE A 5 32.85 23.10 10.84
CA ILE A 5 32.76 22.01 11.82
C ILE A 5 33.97 22.09 12.76
N ARG A 6 33.82 22.78 13.90
CA ARG A 6 34.80 22.72 15.01
C ARG A 6 34.53 21.53 15.93
N ARG A 7 35.62 20.95 16.45
CA ARG A 7 35.66 19.71 17.24
C ARG A 7 34.93 19.74 18.61
N THR A 8 34.42 20.89 19.07
CA THR A 8 33.87 21.08 20.43
C THR A 8 32.35 20.94 20.54
N CYS A 9 31.78 19.90 19.92
CA CYS A 9 30.42 19.42 20.22
C CYS A 9 29.28 20.35 19.78
N LEU A 10 28.57 19.96 18.71
CA LEU A 10 27.16 20.29 18.57
C LEU A 10 26.47 19.93 19.91
N TYR A 11 25.98 20.95 20.62
CA TYR A 11 25.14 20.81 21.81
C TYR A 11 24.08 19.74 21.53
N LEU A 12 23.79 18.83 22.48
CA LEU A 12 22.80 17.74 22.33
C LEU A 12 21.50 18.13 21.55
N PRO A 13 20.96 19.36 21.67
CA PRO A 13 19.83 19.83 20.85
C PRO A 13 20.08 19.87 19.34
N ALA A 14 21.26 20.29 18.87
CA ALA A 14 21.57 20.36 17.44
C ALA A 14 21.74 18.95 16.84
N ALA A 15 22.44 18.06 17.53
CA ALA A 15 22.52 16.65 17.14
C ALA A 15 21.12 15.98 17.12
N ARG A 16 20.28 16.28 18.12
CA ARG A 16 18.88 15.81 18.17
C ARG A 16 18.03 16.36 17.02
N ALA A 17 18.21 17.63 16.66
CA ALA A 17 17.49 18.24 15.55
C ALA A 17 17.88 17.61 14.21
N ILE A 18 19.19 17.38 13.99
CA ILE A 18 19.70 16.67 12.81
C ILE A 18 19.11 15.25 12.74
N TRP A 19 19.17 14.50 13.84
CA TRP A 19 18.59 13.14 13.90
C TRP A 19 17.09 13.13 13.57
N LYS A 20 16.31 14.05 14.15
CA LYS A 20 14.87 14.17 13.87
C LYS A 20 14.59 14.46 12.39
N ASN A 21 15.33 15.40 11.80
CA ASN A 21 15.19 15.75 10.39
C ASN A 21 15.54 14.57 9.48
N LEU A 22 16.63 13.86 9.76
CA LEU A 22 17.04 12.67 9.02
C LEU A 22 15.99 11.57 9.10
N TYR A 23 15.54 11.23 10.32
CA TYR A 23 14.53 10.20 10.53
C TYR A 23 13.21 10.54 9.83
N GLN A 24 12.76 11.79 9.93
CA GLN A 24 11.54 12.24 9.28
C GLN A 24 11.65 12.21 7.75
N THR A 25 12.79 12.61 7.19
CA THR A 25 13.04 12.56 5.74
C THR A 25 13.09 11.11 5.25
N TYR A 26 13.78 10.22 5.98
CA TYR A 26 13.82 8.79 5.68
C TYR A 26 12.43 8.15 5.75
N SER A 27 11.65 8.43 6.80
CA SER A 27 10.27 7.93 6.92
C SER A 27 9.41 8.38 5.76
N ARG A 28 9.47 9.66 5.38
CA ARG A 28 8.71 10.18 4.22
C ARG A 28 9.08 9.49 2.92
N ALA A 29 10.37 9.34 2.64
CA ALA A 29 10.83 8.67 1.42
C ALA A 29 10.38 7.20 1.38
N ARG A 30 10.39 6.51 2.53
CA ARG A 30 9.87 5.15 2.66
C ARG A 30 8.35 5.11 2.43
N ASP A 31 7.60 6.03 3.02
CA ASP A 31 6.14 6.10 2.86
C ASP A 31 5.76 6.36 1.40
N GLU A 32 6.47 7.26 0.71
CA GLU A 32 6.30 7.51 -0.74
C GLU A 32 6.57 6.25 -1.56
N THR A 33 7.68 5.56 -1.28
CA THR A 33 8.05 4.31 -1.99
C THR A 33 6.99 3.23 -1.81
N GLU A 34 6.43 3.08 -0.60
CA GLU A 34 5.37 2.10 -0.34
C GLU A 34 4.06 2.50 -1.06
N ARG A 35 3.74 3.79 -1.11
CA ARG A 35 2.59 4.29 -1.87
C ARG A 35 2.74 4.01 -3.37
N ASP A 36 3.91 4.28 -3.95
CA ASP A 36 4.21 4.03 -5.36
C ASP A 36 4.02 2.56 -5.71
N ARG A 37 4.53 1.66 -4.86
CA ARG A 37 4.35 0.21 -5.04
C ARG A 37 2.88 -0.21 -4.99
N THR A 38 2.10 0.38 -4.08
CA THR A 38 0.65 0.14 -4.02
C THR A 38 -0.04 0.60 -5.30
N TYR A 39 0.27 1.79 -5.81
CA TYR A 39 -0.33 2.27 -7.06
C TYR A 39 0.09 1.42 -8.27
N GLU A 40 1.38 1.05 -8.38
CA GLU A 40 1.86 0.18 -9.46
C GLU A 40 1.11 -1.15 -9.46
N TYR A 41 0.94 -1.76 -8.28
CA TYR A 41 0.16 -2.98 -8.13
C TYR A 41 -1.30 -2.78 -8.60
N LEU A 42 -1.97 -1.74 -8.13
CA LEU A 42 -3.37 -1.46 -8.47
C LEU A 42 -3.59 -1.21 -9.97
N VAL A 43 -2.69 -0.49 -10.64
CA VAL A 43 -2.76 -0.20 -12.08
C VAL A 43 -2.61 -1.48 -12.92
N ARG A 44 -1.84 -2.45 -12.43
CA ARG A 44 -1.60 -3.72 -13.11
C ARG A 44 -2.69 -4.77 -12.85
N LEU A 45 -3.63 -4.52 -11.94
CA LEU A 45 -4.76 -5.42 -11.70
C LEU A 45 -5.66 -5.52 -12.94
N ASN A 46 -6.22 -6.71 -13.17
CA ASN A 46 -7.24 -6.93 -14.19
C ASN A 46 -8.49 -6.08 -13.90
N SER A 47 -9.20 -5.63 -14.95
CA SER A 47 -10.44 -4.84 -14.86
C SER A 47 -11.56 -5.54 -14.08
N GLU A 48 -11.51 -6.88 -14.01
CA GLU A 48 -12.39 -7.68 -13.18
C GLU A 48 -12.35 -7.33 -11.68
N TYR A 49 -11.27 -6.71 -11.21
CA TYR A 49 -11.07 -6.27 -9.83
C TYR A 49 -11.31 -4.76 -9.64
N ASP A 50 -11.91 -4.08 -10.61
CA ASP A 50 -12.16 -2.64 -10.57
C ASP A 50 -12.94 -2.21 -9.33
N GLN A 51 -13.91 -3.02 -8.88
CA GLN A 51 -14.67 -2.73 -7.67
C GLN A 51 -13.76 -2.64 -6.43
N VAL A 52 -12.84 -3.58 -6.25
CA VAL A 52 -11.87 -3.54 -5.15
C VAL A 52 -10.87 -2.41 -5.34
N ARG A 53 -10.43 -2.14 -6.57
CA ARG A 53 -9.57 -0.99 -6.87
C ARG A 53 -10.22 0.33 -6.44
N ILE A 54 -11.48 0.56 -6.80
CA ILE A 54 -12.24 1.76 -6.43
C ILE A 54 -12.38 1.85 -4.91
N GLN A 55 -12.70 0.74 -4.24
CA GLN A 55 -12.82 0.73 -2.78
C GLN A 55 -11.51 1.07 -2.06
N ILE A 56 -10.38 0.55 -2.55
CA ILE A 56 -9.06 0.83 -1.97
C ILE A 56 -8.68 2.31 -2.18
N LEU A 57 -8.89 2.84 -3.39
CA LEU A 57 -8.60 4.23 -3.73
C LEU A 57 -9.52 5.23 -3.02
N GLY A 58 -10.74 4.81 -2.66
CA GLY A 58 -11.70 5.62 -1.93
C GLY A 58 -11.44 5.75 -0.42
N ARG A 59 -10.44 5.05 0.14
CA ARG A 59 -10.11 5.16 1.57
C ARG A 59 -9.37 6.47 1.86
N GLU A 60 -9.61 7.05 3.05
CA GLU A 60 -8.94 8.28 3.51
C GLU A 60 -7.42 8.16 3.48
N LYS A 61 -6.90 6.99 3.88
CA LYS A 61 -5.49 6.63 3.77
C LYS A 61 -5.35 5.40 2.88
N LEU A 62 -4.42 5.49 1.94
CA LEU A 62 -4.08 4.36 1.09
C LEU A 62 -3.49 3.24 1.97
N PRO A 63 -4.07 2.03 1.93
CA PRO A 63 -3.54 0.89 2.65
C PRO A 63 -2.12 0.52 2.17
N PRO A 64 -1.28 -0.06 3.03
CA PRO A 64 0.01 -0.60 2.61
C PRO A 64 -0.17 -1.77 1.63
N LEU A 65 0.85 -2.03 0.81
CA LEU A 65 0.79 -3.02 -0.27
C LEU A 65 0.36 -4.42 0.20
N ASN A 66 0.81 -4.86 1.38
CA ASN A 66 0.46 -6.17 1.95
C ASN A 66 -1.05 -6.30 2.25
N GLU A 67 -1.67 -5.23 2.73
CA GLU A 67 -3.11 -5.18 2.97
C GLU A 67 -3.86 -5.20 1.64
N VAL A 68 -3.40 -4.42 0.65
CA VAL A 68 -3.97 -4.41 -0.71
C VAL A 68 -3.93 -5.81 -1.34
N ILE A 69 -2.80 -6.51 -1.27
CA ILE A 69 -2.67 -7.90 -1.76
C ILE A 69 -3.66 -8.83 -1.05
N SER A 70 -3.84 -8.66 0.27
CA SER A 70 -4.75 -9.49 1.05
C SER A 70 -6.22 -9.24 0.67
N LEU A 71 -6.60 -8.00 0.41
CA LEU A 71 -7.94 -7.63 -0.06
C LEU A 71 -8.23 -8.23 -1.44
N VAL A 72 -7.28 -8.14 -2.37
CA VAL A 72 -7.43 -8.71 -3.72
C VAL A 72 -7.55 -10.23 -3.68
N ARG A 73 -6.75 -10.92 -2.85
CA ARG A 73 -6.86 -12.38 -2.65
C ARG A 73 -8.19 -12.80 -2.03
N GLY A 74 -8.71 -12.00 -1.10
CA GLY A 74 -10.03 -12.22 -0.51
C GLY A 74 -11.14 -12.13 -1.57
N GLU A 75 -11.04 -11.13 -2.44
CA GLU A 75 -11.98 -10.94 -3.55
C GLU A 75 -11.88 -12.05 -4.60
N GLU A 76 -10.67 -12.47 -4.95
CA GLU A 76 -10.42 -13.61 -5.84
C GLU A 76 -11.08 -14.88 -5.28
N SER A 77 -10.87 -15.17 -3.99
CA SER A 77 -11.52 -16.30 -3.30
C SER A 77 -13.05 -16.21 -3.36
N ARG A 78 -13.62 -15.02 -3.13
CA ARG A 78 -15.06 -14.77 -3.19
C ARG A 78 -15.62 -15.03 -4.59
N ARG A 79 -14.94 -14.54 -5.63
CA ARG A 79 -15.34 -14.74 -7.03
C ARG A 79 -15.24 -16.21 -7.43
N ASN A 80 -14.20 -16.91 -7.01
CA ASN A 80 -14.06 -18.35 -7.25
C ASN A 80 -15.21 -19.17 -6.64
N LEU A 81 -15.66 -18.81 -5.43
CA LEU A 81 -16.82 -19.45 -4.81
C LEU A 81 -18.11 -19.17 -5.59
N MET A 82 -18.35 -17.92 -6.00
CA MET A 82 -19.55 -17.56 -6.77
C MET A 82 -19.58 -18.23 -8.14
N LEU A 83 -18.45 -18.28 -8.84
CA LEU A 83 -18.34 -18.98 -10.13
C LEU A 83 -18.53 -20.50 -9.97
N GLY A 84 -18.04 -21.08 -8.87
CA GLY A 84 -18.31 -22.46 -8.50
C GLY A 84 -19.79 -22.73 -8.26
N SER A 85 -20.48 -21.85 -7.53
CA SER A 85 -21.93 -21.93 -7.25
C SER A 85 -22.80 -21.82 -8.51
N GLN A 86 -22.45 -20.93 -9.45
CA GLN A 86 -23.21 -20.78 -10.70
C GLN A 86 -23.15 -22.04 -11.57
N ASN A 87 -22.03 -22.78 -11.52
CA ASN A 87 -21.87 -24.00 -12.28
C ASN A 87 -22.75 -25.14 -11.74
N VAL A 88 -22.90 -25.26 -10.42
CA VAL A 88 -23.80 -26.25 -9.80
C VAL A 88 -25.26 -25.92 -10.06
N GLU A 89 -25.65 -24.64 -10.00
CA GLU A 89 -27.02 -24.21 -10.35
C GLU A 89 -27.33 -24.52 -11.81
N ASN A 90 -26.44 -24.17 -12.75
CA ASN A 90 -26.63 -24.47 -14.17
C ASN A 90 -26.75 -25.97 -14.46
N LEU A 91 -25.99 -26.82 -13.74
CA LEU A 91 -26.10 -28.27 -13.85
C LEU A 91 -27.40 -28.80 -13.25
N THR A 92 -27.92 -28.17 -12.19
CA THR A 92 -29.17 -28.56 -11.52
C THR A 92 -30.40 -28.17 -12.36
N PHE A 93 -30.34 -27.07 -13.11
CA PHE A 93 -31.41 -26.64 -14.01
C PHE A 93 -31.46 -27.38 -15.36
N MET A 94 -30.47 -28.23 -15.66
CA MET A 94 -30.42 -29.06 -16.88
C MET A 94 -30.73 -30.54 -16.65
N ALA A 95 -31.17 -30.93 -15.45
CA ALA A 95 -31.64 -32.29 -15.10
C ALA A 95 -33.16 -32.32 -14.95
#